data_AF-A0A3N5T819-F1
#
_entry.id   AF-A0A3N5T819-F1
#
_cell.length_a   1.000
_cell.length_b   1.000
_cell.length_c   1.000
_cell.angle_alpha   90.00
_cell.angle_beta   90.00
_cell.angle_gamma   90.00
#
_symmetry.space_group_name_H-M   'P 1'
#
loop_
_entity.id
_entity.type
_entity.pdbx_description
1 polymer ?
#
loop_
_entity_poly.entity_id
_entity_poly.type
_entity_poly.pdbx_seq_one_letter_code
_entity_poly.pdbx_strand_id
1 'polypeptide(L)' 'MKKTVYTLCFMCSVRCPIAVVVEDDQVVSIEGNPHVPAMKGGVCPKGAAAVGWVNDP' A
#
# COMPACT_ATOMS: atom_id res chain seq x y z
N MET A 1 -12.67 -3.85 11.90
CA MET A 1 -13.16 -2.58 11.28
C MET A 1 -12.26 -2.21 10.12
N LYS A 2 -12.80 -2.08 8.90
CA LYS A 2 -12.02 -1.75 7.71
C LYS A 2 -11.71 -0.25 7.64
N LYS A 3 -10.43 0.11 7.52
CA LYS A 3 -9.99 1.51 7.34
C LYS A 3 -8.97 1.60 6.20
N THR A 4 -9.00 2.73 5.50
CA THR A 4 -7.98 3.06 4.48
C THR A 4 -7.02 4.08 5.06
N VAL A 5 -5.72 3.78 4.98
CA VAL A 5 -4.62 4.63 5.44
C VAL A 5 -3.80 5.03 4.22
N TYR A 6 -3.57 6.33 4.05
CA TYR A 6 -2.71 6.84 2.99
C TYR A 6 -1.31 7.05 3.55
N THR A 7 -0.30 6.48 2.89
CA THR A 7 1.10 6.57 3.34
C THR A 7 2.05 6.46 2.14
N LEU A 8 3.35 6.36 2.41
CA LEU A 8 4.39 6.13 1.43
C LEU A 8 4.85 4.66 1.48
N CYS A 9 5.16 4.10 0.32
CA CYS A 9 5.75 2.77 0.18
C CYS A 9 7.26 2.83 0.43
N PHE A 10 7.81 1.97 1.28
CA PHE A 10 9.24 1.96 1.61
C PHE A 10 10.02 0.78 0.99
N MET A 11 9.44 0.11 -0.01
CA MET A 11 10.07 -1.04 -0.69
C MET A 11 11.25 -0.64 -1.61
N CYS A 12 11.40 0.63 -1.96
CA CYS A 12 12.55 1.15 -2.69
C CYS A 12 12.72 2.67 -2.45
N SER A 13 13.75 3.27 -3.05
CA SER A 13 14.07 4.69 -2.91
C SER A 13 13.01 5.66 -3.49
N VAL A 14 12.10 5.19 -4.34
CA VAL A 14 11.09 6.04 -5.02
C VAL A 14 10.05 6.59 -4.06
N ARG A 15 9.72 5.86 -2.98
CA ARG A 15 8.73 6.28 -1.98
C ARG A 15 7.35 6.61 -2.56
N CYS A 16 6.77 5.68 -3.32
CA CYS A 16 5.48 5.90 -3.98
C CYS A 16 4.33 6.14 -2.98
N PRO A 17 3.45 7.13 -3.20
CA PRO A 17 2.21 7.27 -2.44
C PRO A 17 1.26 6.08 -2.64
N ILE A 18 0.78 5.50 -1.55
CA ILE A 18 -0.08 4.31 -1.55
C ILE A 18 -1.32 4.52 -0.68
N ALA A 19 -2.38 3.77 -1.01
CA ALA A 19 -3.55 3.56 -0.18
C ALA A 19 -3.51 2.13 0.37
N VAL A 20 -3.50 2.01 1.69
CA VAL A 20 -3.40 0.74 2.40
C VAL A 20 -4.72 0.46 3.10
N VAL A 21 -5.31 -0.69 2.83
CA VAL A 21 -6.50 -1.14 3.55
C VAL A 21 -6.05 -1.99 4.73
N VAL A 22 -6.50 -1.61 5.92
CA VAL A 22 -6.24 -2.31 7.17
C VAL A 22 -7.55 -2.84 7.72
N GLU A 23 -7.57 -4.10 8.08
CA GLU A 23 -8.70 -4.80 8.68
C GLU A 23 -8.17 -5.68 9.81
N ASP A 24 -8.77 -5.55 10.99
CA ASP A 24 -8.40 -6.29 12.20
C ASP A 24 -6.89 -6.28 12.50
N ASP A 25 -6.32 -5.07 12.42
CA ASP A 25 -4.90 -4.76 12.60
C ASP A 25 -3.94 -5.48 11.64
N GLN A 26 -4.47 -6.03 10.54
CA GLN A 26 -3.69 -6.63 9.45
C GLN A 26 -3.84 -5.81 8.17
N VAL A 27 -2.76 -5.72 7.40
CA VAL A 27 -2.82 -5.13 6.06
C VAL A 27 -3.48 -6.13 5.12
N VAL A 28 -4.56 -5.76 4.43
CA VAL A 28 -5.28 -6.67 3.52
C VAL A 28 -5.12 -6.31 2.05
N SER A 29 -4.84 -5.04 1.74
CA SER A 29 -4.50 -4.62 0.38
C SER A 29 -3.65 -3.36 0.36
N ILE A 30 -2.84 -3.24 -0.70
CA ILE A 30 -2.02 -2.05 -1.01
C ILE A 30 -2.25 -1.69 -2.47
N GLU A 31 -2.71 -0.46 -2.70
CA GLU A 31 -2.95 0.09 -4.02
C GLU A 31 -2.23 1.44 -4.18
N GLY A 32 -2.05 1.91 -5.42
CA GLY A 32 -1.54 3.26 -5.65
C GLY A 32 -2.54 4.30 -5.13
N ASN A 33 -2.04 5.40 -4.57
CA ASN A 33 -2.93 6.42 -4.02
C ASN A 33 -3.81 7.04 -5.13
N PRO A 34 -5.16 6.90 -5.09
CA PRO A 34 -6.06 7.42 -6.12
C PRO A 34 -6.07 8.95 -6.17
N HIS A 35 -5.66 9.62 -5.09
CA HIS A 35 -5.55 11.08 -5.00
C HIS A 35 -4.31 11.62 -5.70
N VAL A 36 -3.45 10.76 -6.25
CA VAL A 36 -2.24 11.15 -7.00
C VAL A 36 -2.43 10.77 -8.48
N PRO A 37 -2.85 11.72 -9.36
CA PRO A 37 -3.20 11.43 -10.74
C PRO A 37 -2.09 10.74 -11.55
N ALA A 38 -0.83 11.03 -11.23
CA ALA A 38 0.33 10.43 -11.88
C ALA A 38 0.43 8.90 -11.65
N MET A 39 -0.14 8.39 -10.56
CA MET A 39 -0.09 6.96 -10.23
C MET A 39 -1.21 6.15 -10.88
N LYS A 40 -2.38 6.76 -11.16
CA LYS A 40 -3.55 6.08 -11.73
C LYS A 40 -3.95 4.80 -10.99
N GLY A 41 -3.79 4.79 -9.66
CA GLY A 41 -4.03 3.60 -8.81
C GLY A 41 -2.98 2.50 -8.94
N GLY A 42 -1.95 2.69 -9.78
CA GLY A 42 -0.91 1.70 -10.03
C GLY A 42 0.03 1.50 -8.85
N VAL A 43 0.37 0.23 -8.61
CA VAL A 43 1.40 -0.20 -7.66
C VAL A 43 2.32 -1.20 -8.36
N CYS A 44 3.62 -1.14 -8.11
CA CYS A 44 4.57 -2.10 -8.69
C CYS A 44 4.49 -3.47 -7.98
N PRO A 45 5.01 -4.56 -8.56
CA PRO A 45 4.95 -5.90 -7.96
C PRO A 45 5.53 -5.97 -6.54
N LYS A 46 6.58 -5.19 -6.24
CA LYS A 46 7.16 -5.12 -4.88
C LYS A 46 6.18 -4.53 -3.87
N GLY A 47 5.44 -3.50 -4.25
CA GLY A 47 4.45 -2.87 -3.38
C GLY A 47 3.22 -3.76 -3.17
N ALA A 48 2.79 -4.47 -4.22
CA ALA A 48 1.70 -5.44 -4.12
C ALA A 48 2.07 -6.63 -3.20
N ALA A 49 3.31 -7.12 -3.28
CA ALA A 49 3.81 -8.20 -2.42
C ALA A 49 4.04 -7.78 -0.96
N ALA A 50 4.09 -6.47 -0.67
CA ALA A 50 4.38 -5.98 0.68
C ALA A 50 3.28 -6.36 1.70
N VAL A 51 2.06 -6.70 1.26
CA VAL A 51 1.00 -7.23 2.14
C VAL A 51 1.48 -8.47 2.90
N GLY A 52 2.10 -9.42 2.19
CA GLY A 52 2.63 -10.63 2.81
C GLY A 52 3.83 -10.34 3.72
N TRP A 53 4.68 -9.38 3.34
CA TRP A 53 5.87 -9.03 4.12
C TRP A 53 5.53 -8.29 5.43
N VAL A 54 4.54 -7.39 5.42
CA VAL A 54 4.15 -6.62 6.61
C VAL A 54 3.45 -7.48 7.66
N ASN A 55 2.75 -8.53 7.23
CA ASN A 55 2.02 -9.43 8.12
C ASN A 55 2.83 -10.70 8.48
N ASP A 56 4.07 -10.83 8.00
CA ASP A 56 4.97 -11.94 8.36
C ASP A 56 5.46 -11.74 9.81
N PRO A 57 5.24 -12.70 10.74
CA PRO A 57 5.59 -12.56 12.15
C PRO A 57 7.10 -12.46 12.44
#